data_AF-A0AAJ7RQ04-F1
#
_entry.id   AF-A0AAJ7RQ04-F1
#
_cell.length_a   1.000
_cell.length_b   1.000
_cell.length_c   1.000
_cell.angle_alpha   90.00
_cell.angle_beta   90.00
_cell.angle_gamma   90.00
#
_symmetry.space_group_name_H-M   'P 1'
#
loop_
_entity.id
_entity.type
_entity.pdbx_description
1 polymer ?
#
loop_
_entity_poly.entity_id
_entity_poly.type
_entity_poly.pdbx_seq_one_letter_code
_entity_poly.pdbx_strand_id
1 'polypeptide(L)'
;MADKLRKLIISRETRNYVMSTHFWGPILNFMIPIAAINDMRKSPRIISGNVTLALTAYSLVFMRFALKVNPRNMLLFTCHIINANAQLIQGFRYVNYRYINPNSEINQGE
;
A
#
# COMPACT_ATOMS: atom_id res chain seq x y z
N MET A 1 -27.19 -7.40 23.98
CA MET A 1 -26.65 -6.96 22.66
C MET A 1 -25.42 -7.77 22.25
N ALA A 2 -24.47 -8.02 23.16
CA ALA A 2 -23.27 -8.84 22.92
C ALA A 2 -23.54 -10.29 22.49
N ASP A 3 -24.56 -10.95 23.04
CA ASP A 3 -24.87 -12.36 22.68
C ASP A 3 -25.42 -12.53 21.25
N LYS A 4 -26.13 -11.52 20.74
CA LYS A 4 -26.58 -11.50 19.34
C LYS A 4 -25.38 -11.32 18.41
N LEU A 5 -24.42 -10.45 18.76
CA LEU A 5 -23.19 -10.27 18.02
C LEU A 5 -22.34 -11.55 18.00
N ARG A 6 -22.21 -12.24 19.15
CA ARG A 6 -21.52 -13.53 19.26
C ARG A 6 -22.16 -14.61 18.40
N LYS A 7 -23.49 -14.72 18.41
CA LYS A 7 -24.21 -15.67 17.55
C LYS A 7 -24.04 -15.35 16.06
N LEU A 8 -24.00 -14.08 15.68
CA LEU A 8 -23.75 -13.65 14.29
C LEU A 8 -22.31 -13.94 13.85
N ILE A 9 -21.31 -13.79 14.71
CA ILE A 9 -19.90 -14.09 14.36
C ILE A 9 -19.62 -15.61 14.35
N ILE A 10 -20.30 -16.39 15.20
CA ILE A 10 -20.10 -17.84 15.35
C ILE A 10 -21.00 -18.69 14.41
N SER A 11 -21.99 -18.09 13.75
CA SER A 11 -22.88 -18.78 12.81
C SER A 11 -22.08 -19.50 11.71
N ARG A 12 -22.55 -20.69 11.30
CA ARG A 12 -21.92 -21.49 10.24
C ARG A 12 -21.83 -20.72 8.92
N GLU A 13 -22.83 -19.89 8.63
CA GLU A 13 -22.86 -19.07 7.42
C GLU A 13 -21.73 -18.03 7.41
N THR A 14 -21.54 -17.31 8.52
CA THR A 14 -20.46 -16.33 8.68
C THR A 14 -19.08 -16.98 8.63
N ARG A 15 -18.93 -18.16 9.24
CA ARG A 15 -17.69 -18.94 9.19
C ARG A 15 -17.37 -19.40 7.77
N ASN A 16 -18.35 -19.92 7.05
CA ASN A 16 -18.19 -20.34 5.67
C ASN A 16 -17.87 -19.14 4.76
N TYR A 17 -18.48 -17.98 5.02
CA TYR A 17 -18.18 -16.76 4.29
C TYR A 17 -16.75 -16.28 4.55
N VAL A 18 -16.31 -16.23 5.82
CA VAL A 18 -14.94 -15.87 6.21
C VAL A 18 -13.91 -16.87 5.68
N MET A 19 -14.22 -18.16 5.58
CA MET A 19 -13.31 -19.17 5.01
C MET A 19 -13.38 -19.24 3.47
N SER A 20 -14.28 -18.50 2.84
CA SER A 20 -14.39 -18.46 1.39
C SER A 20 -13.32 -17.56 0.75
N THR A 21 -12.89 -17.91 -0.46
CA THR A 21 -12.02 -17.08 -1.30
C THR A 21 -12.66 -15.74 -1.67
N HIS A 22 -14.00 -15.65 -1.64
CA HIS A 22 -14.73 -14.40 -1.91
C HIS A 22 -14.53 -13.33 -0.83
N PHE A 23 -14.27 -13.74 0.41
CA PHE A 23 -13.93 -12.84 1.52
C PHE A 23 -12.45 -12.46 1.53
N TRP A 24 -11.57 -13.45 1.40
CA TRP A 24 -10.12 -13.22 1.44
C TRP A 24 -9.58 -12.51 0.21
N GLY A 25 -10.20 -12.69 -0.97
CA GLY A 25 -9.77 -12.03 -2.22
C GLY A 25 -9.67 -10.51 -2.06
N PRO A 26 -10.76 -9.80 -1.69
CA PRO A 26 -10.71 -8.36 -1.41
C PRO A 26 -9.72 -7.98 -0.29
N ILE A 27 -9.68 -8.74 0.80
CA ILE A 27 -8.79 -8.45 1.95
C ILE A 27 -7.32 -8.50 1.57
N LEU A 28 -6.91 -9.52 0.80
CA LEU A 28 -5.53 -9.66 0.34
C LEU A 28 -5.16 -8.56 -0.67
N ASN A 29 -6.11 -8.02 -1.43
CA ASN A 29 -5.87 -6.86 -2.28
C ASN A 29 -5.64 -5.58 -1.46
N PHE A 30 -6.27 -5.43 -0.29
CA PHE A 30 -6.04 -4.30 0.63
C PHE A 30 -4.79 -4.46 1.52
N MET A 31 -4.25 -5.66 1.64
CA MET A 31 -2.95 -5.88 2.31
C MET A 31 -1.80 -5.14 1.63
N ILE A 32 -1.81 -5.04 0.29
CA ILE A 32 -0.75 -4.35 -0.46
C ILE A 32 -0.71 -2.84 -0.14
N PRO A 33 -1.83 -2.10 -0.17
CA PRO A 33 -1.92 -0.73 0.35
C PRO A 33 -1.40 -0.57 1.77
N ILE A 34 -1.81 -1.46 2.67
CA ILE A 34 -1.42 -1.40 4.09
C ILE A 34 0.10 -1.60 4.22
N ALA A 35 0.67 -2.53 3.45
CA ALA A 35 2.11 -2.75 3.40
C ALA A 35 2.86 -1.52 2.87
N ALA A 36 2.35 -0.87 1.81
CA ALA A 36 2.95 0.34 1.25
C ALA A 36 2.92 1.52 2.22
N ILE A 37 1.82 1.68 2.97
CA ILE A 37 1.71 2.69 4.02
C ILE A 37 2.71 2.40 5.15
N ASN A 38 2.85 1.14 5.56
CA ASN A 38 3.82 0.77 6.58
C ASN A 38 5.27 0.98 6.12
N ASP A 39 5.56 0.76 4.83
CA ASP A 39 6.88 0.98 4.24
C ASP A 39 7.31 2.46 4.28
N MET A 40 6.35 3.40 4.26
CA MET A 40 6.65 4.83 4.45
C MET A 40 7.30 5.15 5.81
N ARG A 41 7.16 4.27 6.81
CA ARG A 41 7.74 4.50 8.16
C ARG A 41 9.22 4.11 8.25
N LYS A 42 9.79 3.46 7.23
CA LYS A 42 11.22 3.09 7.23
C LYS A 42 12.12 4.32 7.10
N SER A 43 13.36 4.16 7.58
CA SER A 43 14.38 5.21 7.59
C SER A 43 14.72 5.66 6.15
N PRO A 44 14.78 6.97 5.88
CA PRO A 44 15.03 7.51 4.54
C PRO A 44 16.42 7.16 3.98
N ARG A 45 17.36 6.73 4.83
CA ARG A 45 18.72 6.31 4.46
C ARG A 45 18.75 5.02 3.63
N ILE A 46 17.72 4.17 3.75
CA ILE A 46 17.63 2.87 3.07
C ILE A 46 16.84 2.98 1.74
N ILE A 47 16.33 4.18 1.41
CA ILE A 47 15.46 4.40 0.26
C ILE A 47 16.32 4.59 -0.99
N SER A 48 16.13 3.73 -1.99
CA SER A 48 16.77 3.86 -3.30
C SER A 48 15.89 4.69 -4.25
N GLY A 49 16.36 5.89 -4.61
CA GLY A 49 15.63 6.81 -5.49
C GLY A 49 15.25 6.21 -6.86
N ASN A 50 16.14 5.40 -7.46
CA ASN A 50 15.87 4.74 -8.75
C ASN A 50 14.71 3.74 -8.67
N VAL A 51 14.63 2.99 -7.57
CA VAL A 51 13.56 2.02 -7.34
C VAL A 51 12.25 2.74 -7.08
N THR A 52 12.25 3.80 -6.27
CA THR A 52 11.06 4.63 -6.02
C THR A 52 10.50 5.24 -7.30
N LEU A 53 11.35 5.76 -8.18
CA LEU A 53 10.93 6.29 -9.48
C LEU A 53 10.35 5.19 -10.37
N ALA A 54 11.02 4.04 -10.46
CA ALA A 54 10.59 2.92 -11.28
C ALA A 54 9.23 2.36 -10.84
N LEU A 55 9.02 2.16 -9.53
CA LEU A 55 7.73 1.69 -9.02
C LEU A 55 6.62 2.74 -9.17
N THR A 56 6.95 4.04 -9.12
CA THR A 56 5.98 5.11 -9.34
C THR A 56 5.48 5.07 -10.79
N ALA A 57 6.41 4.99 -11.75
CA ALA A 57 6.09 4.87 -13.16
C ALA A 57 5.29 3.59 -13.48
N TYR A 58 5.70 2.46 -12.91
CA TYR A 58 4.98 1.20 -13.00
C TYR A 58 3.53 1.34 -12.50
N SER A 59 3.34 1.96 -11.32
CA SER A 59 2.01 2.14 -10.72
C SER A 59 1.10 3.02 -11.58
N LEU A 60 1.63 4.05 -12.25
CA LEU A 60 0.87 4.91 -13.16
C LEU A 60 0.37 4.15 -14.41
N VAL A 61 1.22 3.31 -15.00
CA VAL A 61 0.83 2.47 -16.15
C VAL A 61 -0.29 1.50 -15.75
N PHE A 62 -0.15 0.87 -14.59
CA PHE A 62 -1.15 -0.06 -14.08
C PHE A 62 -2.46 0.61 -13.68
N MET A 63 -2.46 1.85 -13.19
CA MET A 63 -3.69 2.63 -12.98
C MET A 63 -4.46 2.82 -14.28
N ARG A 64 -3.76 3.20 -15.36
CA ARG A 64 -4.39 3.38 -16.68
C ARG A 64 -4.95 2.07 -17.22
N PHE A 65 -4.25 0.95 -17.01
CA PHE A 65 -4.73 -0.38 -17.35
C PHE A 65 -6.00 -0.76 -16.56
N ALA A 66 -6.01 -0.53 -15.24
CA ALA A 66 -7.14 -0.84 -14.35
C ALA A 66 -8.44 -0.12 -14.73
N LEU A 67 -8.33 1.10 -15.26
CA LEU A 67 -9.48 1.88 -15.75
C LEU A 67 -9.97 1.45 -17.14
N LYS A 68 -9.06 0.91 -17.97
CA LYS A 68 -9.36 0.53 -19.36
C LYS A 68 -9.87 -0.90 -19.49
N VAL A 69 -9.46 -1.82 -18.61
CA VAL A 69 -9.92 -3.21 -18.61
C VAL A 69 -11.43 -3.29 -18.30
N ASN A 70 -12.15 -4.16 -19.00
CA ASN A 70 -13.59 -4.40 -18.78
C ASN A 70 -13.81 -5.86 -18.38
N PRO A 71 -14.48 -6.15 -17.24
CA PRO A 71 -15.03 -5.20 -16.26
C PRO A 71 -13.93 -4.42 -15.50
N ARG A 72 -14.23 -3.17 -15.12
CA ARG A 72 -13.26 -2.25 -14.48
C ARG A 72 -12.78 -2.79 -13.13
N ASN A 73 -11.47 -2.85 -12.94
CA ASN A 73 -10.87 -3.37 -11.70
C ASN A 73 -10.49 -2.23 -10.74
N MET A 74 -11.47 -1.78 -9.96
CA MET A 74 -11.31 -0.68 -8.98
C MET A 74 -10.41 -1.03 -7.80
N LEU A 75 -10.27 -2.33 -7.46
CA LEU A 75 -9.37 -2.79 -6.40
C LEU A 75 -7.91 -2.60 -6.81
N LEU A 76 -7.55 -3.03 -8.02
CA LEU A 76 -6.21 -2.85 -8.58
C LEU A 76 -5.88 -1.36 -8.69
N PHE A 77 -6.82 -0.55 -9.17
CA PHE A 77 -6.68 0.90 -9.27
C PHE A 77 -6.37 1.55 -7.92
N THR A 78 -7.17 1.23 -6.89
CA THR A 78 -7.01 1.79 -5.54
C THR A 78 -5.67 1.37 -4.94
N CYS A 79 -5.26 0.12 -5.15
CA CYS A 79 -3.97 -0.37 -4.68
C CYS A 79 -2.80 0.40 -5.31
N HIS A 80 -2.79 0.56 -6.63
CA HIS A 80 -1.73 1.31 -7.29
C HIS A 80 -1.74 2.79 -6.92
N ILE A 81 -2.91 3.39 -6.67
CA ILE A 81 -2.99 4.78 -6.18
C ILE A 81 -2.28 4.92 -4.84
N ILE A 82 -2.58 4.05 -3.88
CA ILE A 82 -1.96 4.14 -2.55
C ILE A 82 -0.46 3.86 -2.66
N ASN A 83 -0.04 2.90 -3.46
CA ASN A 83 1.37 2.60 -3.70
C ASN A 83 2.12 3.77 -4.35
N ALA A 84 1.55 4.40 -5.38
CA ALA A 84 2.15 5.55 -6.05
C ALA A 84 2.27 6.76 -5.09
N ASN A 85 1.25 7.02 -4.28
CA ASN A 85 1.30 8.09 -3.28
C ASN A 85 2.37 7.80 -2.21
N ALA A 86 2.43 6.56 -1.70
CA ALA A 86 3.44 6.17 -0.71
C ALA A 86 4.87 6.33 -1.25
N GLN A 87 5.11 5.92 -2.49
CA GLN A 87 6.40 6.06 -3.16
C GLN A 87 6.73 7.52 -3.49
N LEU A 88 5.74 8.33 -3.87
CA LEU A 88 5.95 9.76 -4.11
C LEU A 88 6.39 10.47 -2.81
N ILE A 89 5.77 10.14 -1.68
CA ILE A 89 6.14 10.67 -0.35
C ILE A 89 7.55 10.20 0.03
N GLN A 90 7.87 8.93 -0.16
CA GLN A 90 9.22 8.39 0.06
C GLN A 90 10.26 9.07 -0.84
N GLY A 91 9.94 9.30 -2.11
CA GLY A 91 10.79 9.97 -3.08
C GLY A 91 11.02 11.43 -2.72
N PHE A 92 9.98 12.14 -2.27
CA PHE A 92 10.11 13.51 -1.77
C PHE A 92 11.01 13.58 -0.54
N ARG A 93 10.86 12.63 0.41
CA ARG A 93 11.75 12.52 1.57
C ARG A 93 13.19 12.22 1.17
N TYR A 94 13.40 11.35 0.18
CA TYR A 94 14.72 11.06 -0.37
C TYR A 94 15.36 12.30 -1.00
N VAL A 95 14.63 13.05 -1.83
CA VAL A 95 15.13 14.28 -2.46
C VAL A 95 15.47 15.34 -1.41
N ASN A 96 14.60 15.54 -0.40
CA ASN A 96 14.84 16.47 0.69
C ASN A 96 16.09 16.08 1.51
N TYR A 97 16.27 14.78 1.78
CA TYR A 97 17.45 14.26 2.48
C TYR A 97 18.74 14.45 1.67
N ARG A 98 18.72 14.13 0.37
CA ARG A 98 19.93 14.07 -0.46
C ARG A 98 20.36 15.40 -1.06
N TYR A 99 19.41 16.30 -1.35
CA TYR A 99 19.68 17.56 -2.07
C TYR A 99 19.41 18.83 -1.26
N ILE A 100 18.49 18.81 -0.30
CA ILE A 100 18.10 20.01 0.47
C ILE A 100 18.79 20.05 1.84
N ASN A 101 18.94 18.90 2.53
CA ASN A 101 19.55 18.81 3.86
C ASN A 101 20.69 17.76 3.95
N PRO A 102 21.80 17.92 3.20
CA PRO A 102 22.90 16.96 3.20
C PRO A 102 23.58 16.78 4.57
N ASN A 103 23.51 17.79 5.47
CA ASN A 103 24.12 17.77 6.81
C ASN A 103 23.43 16.81 7.81
N SER A 104 22.29 16.24 7.44
CA SER A 104 21.58 15.24 8.25
C SER A 104 22.21 13.82 8.16
N GLU A 105 23.11 13.59 7.20
CA GLU A 105 23.94 12.38 7.16
C GLU A 105 25.05 12.39 8.22
N ILE A 106 25.63 13.56 8.49
CA ILE A 106 26.79 13.76 9.37
C ILE A 106 26.40 13.69 10.86
N ASN A 107 25.25 14.26 11.25
CA ASN A 107 24.82 14.33 12.66
C ASN A 107 24.10 13.07 13.20
N GLN A 108 23.92 12.03 12.38
CA GLN A 108 23.30 10.76 12.80
C GLN A 108 24.30 9.59 12.81
N GLY A 109 25.58 9.87 12.53
CA GLY A 109 26.69 8.92 12.60
C GLY A 109 27.65 9.16 13.77
N GLU A 110 27.31 10.06 14.69
CA GLU A 110 27.91 10.19 16.03
C GLU A 110 27.00 9.55 17.09
#